data_AF-A0A975Y5A5-F1
#
_entry.id   AF-A0A975Y5A5-F1
#
_cell.length_a   1.000
_cell.length_b   1.000
_cell.length_c   1.000
_cell.angle_alpha   90.00
_cell.angle_beta   90.00
_cell.angle_gamma   90.00
#
_symmetry.space_group_name_H-M   'P 1'
#
loop_
_entity.id
_entity.type
_entity.pdbx_description
1 polymer ?
#
loop_
_entity_poly.entity_id
_entity_poly.type
_entity_poly.pdbx_seq_one_letter_code
_entity_poly.pdbx_strand_id
1 'polypeptide(L)'
;MSDMGVVKRRIGLEQEFFLVDENGYLSDRADEFLDSCHLMAQAQGINPNYFVPEFVKSMVEINTPPAYTGIELAREYLKNLKLALSVSRQMHLRLYPLSSYPLHIMPVMRDRPNYHIQARTVGYDKFLHAGKCTGTHLCREQATTEYTSYTKHVEGVHQDVVFCLEHDHEVEGTGDTQRHTVGERTLTDGVDQEYCGSCCNRCRES
;
A
#
# COMPACT_ATOMS: atom_id res chain seq x y z
N MET A 1 22.60 -1.10 38.44
CA MET A 1 21.29 -1.11 37.74
C MET A 1 21.60 -1.31 36.28
N SER A 2 21.38 -2.52 35.78
CA SER A 2 21.56 -2.86 34.36
C SER A 2 20.46 -2.19 33.55
N ASP A 3 20.86 -1.34 32.61
CA ASP A 3 20.00 -0.74 31.59
C ASP A 3 19.29 -1.88 30.83
N MET A 4 17.98 -1.99 31.02
CA MET A 4 17.13 -2.92 30.27
C MET A 4 17.01 -2.36 28.86
N GLY A 5 18.03 -2.58 28.05
CA GLY A 5 18.12 -2.11 26.68
C GLY A 5 16.84 -2.48 25.94
N VAL A 6 16.07 -1.46 25.56
CA VAL A 6 14.90 -1.64 24.70
C VAL A 6 15.41 -2.27 23.41
N VAL A 7 15.05 -3.53 23.18
CA VAL A 7 15.38 -4.24 21.94
C VAL A 7 14.86 -3.39 20.78
N LYS A 8 15.76 -2.92 19.92
CA LYS A 8 15.39 -2.15 18.73
C LYS A 8 14.62 -3.08 17.78
N ARG A 9 13.32 -2.85 17.67
CA ARG A 9 12.41 -3.57 16.78
C ARG A 9 12.45 -2.94 15.39
N ARG A 10 12.42 -3.76 14.34
CA ARG A 10 12.27 -3.26 12.97
C ARG A 10 10.81 -2.99 12.63
N ILE A 11 10.60 -2.05 11.73
CA ILE A 11 9.32 -1.67 11.13
C ILE A 11 9.43 -1.82 9.61
N GLY A 12 8.38 -2.32 8.98
CA GLY A 12 8.26 -2.43 7.53
C GLY A 12 6.94 -1.82 7.08
N LEU A 13 6.92 -1.36 5.84
CA LEU A 13 5.77 -0.77 5.15
C LEU A 13 5.58 -1.47 3.81
N GLU A 14 4.33 -1.83 3.54
CA GLU A 14 3.84 -2.38 2.27
C GLU A 14 2.66 -1.50 1.85
N GLN A 15 2.67 -1.01 0.62
CA GLN A 15 1.59 -0.18 0.08
C GLN A 15 1.14 -0.72 -1.28
N GLU A 16 -0.14 -1.04 -1.36
CA GLU A 16 -0.78 -1.45 -2.60
C GLU A 16 -1.28 -0.24 -3.39
N PHE A 17 -1.20 -0.33 -4.71
CA PHE A 17 -1.70 0.67 -5.66
C PHE A 17 -2.47 0.00 -6.78
N PHE A 18 -3.55 0.65 -7.21
CA PHE A 18 -4.10 0.36 -8.52
C PHE A 18 -3.21 0.98 -9.60
N LEU A 19 -3.12 0.31 -10.73
CA LEU A 19 -2.47 0.79 -11.93
C LEU A 19 -3.53 1.32 -12.88
N VAL A 20 -3.38 2.57 -13.30
CA VAL A 20 -4.27 3.21 -14.27
C VAL A 20 -3.51 3.74 -15.47
N ASP A 21 -4.19 3.90 -16.60
CA ASP A 21 -3.66 4.61 -17.77
C ASP A 21 -3.63 6.14 -17.55
N GLU A 22 -3.22 6.89 -18.57
CA GLU A 22 -3.15 8.35 -18.49
C GLU A 22 -4.51 9.04 -18.34
N ASN A 23 -5.60 8.36 -18.68
CA ASN A 23 -6.97 8.83 -18.55
C ASN A 23 -7.60 8.42 -17.20
N GLY A 24 -6.91 7.61 -16.40
CA GLY A 24 -7.38 7.12 -15.11
C GLY A 24 -8.19 5.81 -15.18
N TYR A 25 -8.22 5.11 -16.32
CA TYR A 25 -8.83 3.78 -16.42
C TYR A 25 -7.90 2.71 -15.87
N LEU A 26 -8.44 1.72 -15.15
CA LEU A 26 -7.64 0.59 -14.68
C LEU A 26 -6.91 -0.11 -15.82
N SER A 27 -5.69 -0.55 -15.53
CA SER A 27 -4.80 -1.21 -16.46
C SER A 27 -4.38 -2.57 -15.91
N ASP A 28 -4.61 -3.64 -16.66
CA ASP A 28 -4.19 -5.01 -16.31
C ASP A 28 -2.70 -5.29 -16.61
N ARG A 29 -1.91 -4.25 -16.87
CA ARG A 29 -0.50 -4.33 -17.28
C ARG A 29 0.47 -4.39 -16.08
N ALA A 30 0.00 -4.74 -14.89
CA ALA A 30 0.84 -4.73 -13.70
C ALA A 30 2.05 -5.69 -13.82
N ASP A 31 1.94 -6.82 -14.51
CA ASP A 31 3.06 -7.74 -14.67
C ASP A 31 4.17 -7.11 -15.55
N GLU A 32 3.82 -6.48 -16.68
CA GLU A 32 4.78 -5.73 -17.52
C GLU A 32 5.44 -4.57 -16.75
N PHE A 33 4.65 -3.89 -15.92
CA PHE A 33 5.11 -2.79 -15.08
C PHE A 33 6.11 -3.30 -14.02
N LEU A 34 5.82 -4.42 -13.38
CA LEU A 34 6.70 -5.02 -12.38
C LEU A 34 8.01 -5.52 -12.99
N ASP A 35 7.97 -6.15 -14.17
CA ASP A 35 9.17 -6.55 -14.91
C ASP A 35 10.07 -5.34 -15.18
N SER A 36 9.46 -4.21 -15.59
CA SER A 36 10.17 -2.95 -15.84
C SER A 36 10.75 -2.34 -14.54
N CYS A 37 10.00 -2.39 -13.45
CA CYS A 37 10.49 -2.01 -12.11
C CYS A 37 11.67 -2.88 -11.67
N HIS A 38 11.61 -4.19 -11.88
CA HIS A 38 12.68 -5.12 -11.51
C HIS A 38 13.97 -4.82 -12.26
N LEU A 39 13.89 -4.60 -13.58
CA LEU A 39 15.04 -4.23 -14.40
C LEU A 39 15.66 -2.91 -13.93
N MET A 40 14.84 -1.89 -13.69
CA MET A 40 15.33 -0.59 -13.20
C MET A 40 15.90 -0.68 -11.79
N ALA A 41 15.30 -1.49 -10.91
CA ALA A 41 15.76 -1.69 -9.54
C ALA A 41 17.16 -2.35 -9.53
N GLN A 42 17.35 -3.40 -10.35
CA GLN A 42 18.66 -4.05 -10.53
C GLN A 42 19.72 -3.04 -10.98
N ALA A 43 19.40 -2.19 -11.96
CA ALA A 43 20.31 -1.17 -12.47
C ALA A 43 20.70 -0.11 -11.42
N GLN A 44 19.82 0.14 -10.43
CA GLN A 44 20.04 1.13 -9.36
C GLN A 44 20.53 0.50 -8.04
N GLY A 45 20.80 -0.81 -8.01
CA GLY A 45 21.18 -1.51 -6.77
C GLY A 45 20.05 -1.56 -5.73
N ILE A 46 18.80 -1.48 -6.15
CA ILE A 46 17.61 -1.65 -5.32
C ILE A 46 17.14 -3.10 -5.44
N ASN A 47 16.67 -3.69 -4.34
CA ASN A 47 16.16 -5.06 -4.36
C ASN A 47 14.85 -5.13 -5.20
N PRO A 48 14.82 -5.90 -6.30
CA PRO A 48 13.63 -6.03 -7.14
C PRO A 48 12.42 -6.58 -6.40
N ASN A 49 12.64 -7.37 -5.34
CA ASN A 49 11.58 -7.99 -4.55
C ASN A 49 10.76 -6.97 -3.73
N TYR A 50 11.13 -5.68 -3.74
CA TYR A 50 10.30 -4.61 -3.18
C TYR A 50 9.16 -4.18 -4.10
N PHE A 51 9.08 -4.71 -5.32
CA PHE A 51 7.97 -4.47 -6.25
C PHE A 51 7.25 -5.79 -6.47
N VAL A 52 6.07 -5.93 -5.88
CA VAL A 52 5.39 -7.23 -5.71
C VAL A 52 4.07 -7.24 -6.49
N PRO A 53 3.72 -8.36 -7.16
CA PRO A 53 2.39 -8.53 -7.74
C PRO A 53 1.37 -8.83 -6.65
N GLU A 54 0.23 -8.15 -6.72
CA GLU A 54 -0.94 -8.51 -5.93
C GLU A 54 -1.80 -9.60 -6.59
N PHE A 55 -2.95 -9.97 -6.05
CA PHE A 55 -3.74 -11.06 -6.64
C PHE A 55 -4.51 -10.65 -7.92
N VAL A 56 -4.73 -9.36 -8.18
CA VAL A 56 -5.40 -8.85 -9.41
C VAL A 56 -4.46 -8.08 -10.32
N LYS A 57 -4.58 -8.30 -11.64
CA LYS A 57 -3.70 -7.74 -12.67
C LYS A 57 -3.64 -6.21 -12.74
N SER A 58 -4.58 -5.53 -12.10
CA SER A 58 -4.61 -4.08 -11.99
C SER A 58 -3.93 -3.53 -10.75
N MET A 59 -3.30 -4.38 -9.93
CA MET A 59 -2.76 -4.01 -8.63
C MET A 59 -1.30 -4.46 -8.48
N VAL A 60 -0.53 -3.60 -7.81
CA VAL A 60 0.87 -3.79 -7.45
C VAL A 60 1.09 -3.37 -6.00
N GLU A 61 2.09 -3.94 -5.36
CA GLU A 61 2.51 -3.59 -4.01
C GLU A 61 3.97 -3.09 -4.03
N ILE A 62 4.23 -2.02 -3.28
CA ILE A 62 5.57 -1.46 -3.05
C ILE A 62 5.94 -1.66 -1.60
N ASN A 63 7.03 -2.41 -1.38
CA ASN A 63 7.53 -2.76 -0.06
C ASN A 63 8.78 -1.98 0.31
N THR A 64 9.08 -2.00 1.59
CA THR A 64 10.32 -1.45 2.15
C THR A 64 11.16 -2.55 2.78
N PRO A 65 12.50 -2.38 2.82
CA PRO A 65 13.31 -3.15 3.76
C PRO A 65 12.82 -2.89 5.20
N PRO A 66 12.99 -3.87 6.10
CA PRO A 66 12.87 -3.63 7.53
C PRO A 66 13.80 -2.49 7.98
N ALA A 67 13.23 -1.46 8.60
CA ALA A 67 13.94 -0.27 9.09
C ALA A 67 13.89 -0.18 10.62
N TYR A 68 14.87 0.46 11.25
CA TYR A 68 14.89 0.66 12.70
C TYR A 68 14.23 1.96 13.15
N THR A 69 13.98 2.89 12.22
CA THR A 69 13.42 4.21 12.51
C THR A 69 12.40 4.62 11.45
N GLY A 70 11.44 5.49 11.82
CA GLY A 70 10.47 6.03 10.86
C GLY A 70 11.12 6.84 9.74
N ILE A 71 12.22 7.54 10.02
CA ILE A 71 12.97 8.33 9.02
C ILE A 71 13.62 7.41 7.98
N GLU A 72 14.24 6.31 8.42
CA GLU A 72 14.79 5.30 7.53
C GLU A 72 13.70 4.66 6.68
N LEU A 73 12.59 4.27 7.31
CA LEU A 73 11.43 3.69 6.62
C LEU A 73 10.90 4.64 5.52
N ALA A 74 10.68 5.91 5.87
CA ALA A 74 10.20 6.92 4.92
C ALA A 74 11.19 7.14 3.77
N ARG A 75 12.49 7.15 4.05
CA ARG A 75 13.53 7.29 3.01
C ARG A 75 13.50 6.12 2.03
N GLU A 76 13.46 4.89 2.53
CA GLU A 76 13.43 3.70 1.69
C GLU A 76 12.12 3.59 0.91
N TYR A 77 10.98 3.92 1.53
CA TYR A 77 9.70 3.98 0.86
C TYR A 77 9.69 4.99 -0.29
N LEU A 78 10.10 6.23 -0.03
CA LEU A 78 10.15 7.27 -1.06
C LEU A 78 11.13 6.92 -2.18
N LYS A 79 12.22 6.23 -1.88
CA LYS A 79 13.17 5.73 -2.89
C LYS A 79 12.50 4.72 -3.82
N ASN A 80 11.82 3.71 -3.26
CA ASN A 80 11.14 2.68 -4.04
C ASN A 80 9.96 3.27 -4.83
N LEU A 81 9.17 4.15 -4.21
CA LEU A 81 8.04 4.84 -4.87
C LEU A 81 8.51 5.71 -6.04
N LYS A 82 9.63 6.45 -5.90
CA LYS A 82 10.20 7.26 -7.00
C LYS A 82 10.60 6.41 -8.20
N LEU A 83 11.13 5.21 -7.98
CA LEU A 83 11.45 4.28 -9.06
C LEU A 83 10.17 3.83 -9.77
N ALA A 84 9.17 3.38 -9.00
CA ALA A 84 7.88 2.94 -9.54
C ALA A 84 7.18 4.05 -10.36
N LEU A 85 7.17 5.28 -9.88
CA LEU A 85 6.64 6.45 -10.61
C LEU A 85 7.43 6.75 -11.89
N SER A 86 8.75 6.53 -11.89
CA SER A 86 9.58 6.72 -13.08
C SER A 86 9.23 5.70 -14.16
N VAL A 87 9.07 4.44 -13.78
CA VAL A 87 8.64 3.35 -14.67
C VAL A 87 7.22 3.59 -15.17
N SER A 88 6.28 3.97 -14.28
CA SER A 88 4.89 4.19 -14.67
C SER A 88 4.81 5.26 -15.75
N ARG A 89 5.54 6.37 -15.59
CA ARG A 89 5.62 7.45 -16.58
C ARG A 89 6.19 6.97 -17.92
N GLN A 90 7.23 6.13 -17.92
CA GLN A 90 7.80 5.58 -19.15
C GLN A 90 6.81 4.67 -19.90
N MET A 91 5.88 4.05 -19.19
CA MET A 91 4.91 3.10 -19.74
C MET A 91 3.54 3.72 -20.04
N HIS A 92 3.38 5.03 -19.86
CA HIS A 92 2.09 5.73 -19.95
C HIS A 92 1.06 5.19 -18.94
N LEU A 93 1.52 4.94 -17.72
CA LEU A 93 0.73 4.44 -16.60
C LEU A 93 0.90 5.35 -15.37
N ARG A 94 -0.03 5.25 -14.43
CA ARG A 94 -0.01 5.98 -13.16
C ARG A 94 -0.33 5.04 -12.01
N LEU A 95 0.30 5.28 -10.86
CA LEU A 95 -0.10 4.68 -9.60
C LEU A 95 -1.27 5.48 -9.04
N TYR A 96 -2.39 4.81 -8.81
CA TYR A 96 -3.58 5.42 -8.25
C TYR A 96 -3.57 5.30 -6.72
N PRO A 97 -3.60 6.43 -5.98
CA PRO A 97 -3.23 6.46 -4.56
C PRO A 97 -4.39 6.17 -3.60
N LEU A 98 -5.64 6.13 -4.06
CA LEU A 98 -6.79 5.94 -3.17
C LEU A 98 -7.08 4.46 -2.97
N SER A 99 -7.52 4.12 -1.76
CA SER A 99 -7.85 2.76 -1.34
C SER A 99 -8.99 2.10 -2.10
N SER A 100 -9.79 2.87 -2.86
CA SER A 100 -10.89 2.34 -3.65
C SER A 100 -10.95 3.04 -5.00
N TYR A 101 -11.27 2.26 -6.03
CA TYR A 101 -11.45 2.78 -7.37
C TYR A 101 -12.91 3.19 -7.60
N PRO A 102 -13.19 4.41 -8.11
CA PRO A 102 -14.52 5.01 -8.06
C PRO A 102 -15.51 4.46 -9.09
N LEU A 103 -15.02 3.80 -10.15
CA LEU A 103 -15.87 3.23 -11.19
C LEU A 103 -16.13 1.75 -10.95
N HIS A 104 -17.22 1.25 -11.54
CA HIS A 104 -17.50 -0.16 -11.53
C HIS A 104 -16.42 -0.94 -12.29
N ILE A 105 -15.82 -1.92 -11.62
CA ILE A 105 -14.75 -2.76 -12.16
C ILE A 105 -15.05 -4.23 -11.92
N MET A 106 -14.61 -5.06 -12.86
CA MET A 106 -14.51 -6.50 -12.67
C MET A 106 -13.02 -6.84 -12.58
N PRO A 107 -12.47 -7.05 -11.37
CA PRO A 107 -11.04 -7.31 -11.23
C PRO A 107 -10.63 -8.58 -11.97
N VAL A 108 -9.51 -8.52 -12.68
CA VAL A 108 -8.95 -9.69 -13.38
C VAL A 108 -7.94 -10.36 -12.47
N MET A 109 -8.29 -11.53 -11.95
CA MET A 109 -7.40 -12.31 -11.10
C MET A 109 -6.17 -12.79 -11.88
N ARG A 110 -5.00 -12.73 -11.24
CA ARG A 110 -3.79 -13.39 -11.75
C ARG A 110 -3.94 -14.90 -11.67
N ASP A 111 -3.48 -15.60 -12.70
CA ASP A 111 -3.54 -17.05 -12.75
C ASP A 111 -2.40 -17.66 -11.93
N ARG A 112 -2.60 -17.81 -10.61
CA ARG A 112 -1.66 -18.47 -9.71
C ARG A 112 -2.38 -19.49 -8.82
N PRO A 113 -1.79 -20.68 -8.58
CA PRO A 113 -2.44 -21.73 -7.80
C PRO A 113 -2.88 -21.32 -6.39
N ASN A 114 -2.11 -20.48 -5.71
CA ASN A 114 -2.43 -19.96 -4.37
C ASN A 114 -3.70 -19.10 -4.38
N TYR A 115 -3.88 -18.21 -5.37
CA TYR A 115 -5.08 -17.38 -5.47
C TYR A 115 -6.32 -18.22 -5.76
N HIS A 116 -6.20 -19.26 -6.59
CA HIS A 116 -7.30 -20.21 -6.82
C HIS A 116 -7.72 -20.96 -5.55
N ILE A 117 -6.75 -21.35 -4.71
CA ILE A 117 -7.05 -22.01 -3.43
C ILE A 117 -7.78 -21.03 -2.48
N GLN A 118 -7.31 -19.80 -2.37
CA GLN A 118 -7.96 -18.76 -1.56
C GLN A 118 -9.37 -18.46 -2.05
N ALA A 119 -9.55 -18.26 -3.35
CA ALA A 119 -10.86 -18.02 -3.96
C ALA A 119 -11.83 -19.18 -3.71
N ARG A 120 -11.37 -20.43 -3.80
CA ARG A 120 -12.19 -21.61 -3.47
C ARG A 120 -12.55 -21.70 -1.99
N THR A 121 -11.67 -21.21 -1.11
CA THR A 121 -11.87 -21.26 0.34
C THR A 121 -12.86 -20.18 0.81
N VAL A 122 -12.69 -18.96 0.32
CA VAL A 122 -13.51 -17.80 0.71
C VAL A 122 -14.84 -17.74 -0.06
N GLY A 123 -14.86 -18.30 -1.27
CA GLY A 123 -15.91 -18.10 -2.27
C GLY A 123 -15.45 -17.08 -3.30
N TYR A 124 -15.57 -17.42 -4.59
CA TYR A 124 -14.97 -16.66 -5.69
C TYR A 124 -15.41 -15.19 -5.71
N ASP A 125 -16.72 -14.94 -5.64
CA ASP A 125 -17.26 -13.57 -5.66
C ASP A 125 -16.84 -12.77 -4.43
N LYS A 126 -16.79 -13.42 -3.26
CA LYS A 126 -16.31 -12.81 -2.01
C LYS A 126 -14.84 -12.43 -2.10
N PHE A 127 -14.02 -13.31 -2.66
CA PHE A 127 -12.60 -13.06 -2.84
C PHE A 127 -12.34 -11.94 -3.87
N LEU A 128 -13.15 -11.84 -4.92
CA LEU A 128 -13.05 -10.74 -5.89
C LEU A 128 -13.35 -9.36 -5.29
N HIS A 129 -14.09 -9.27 -4.18
CA HIS A 129 -14.28 -7.98 -3.50
C HIS A 129 -12.97 -7.39 -2.98
N ALA A 130 -12.01 -8.22 -2.55
CA ALA A 130 -10.69 -7.74 -2.13
C ALA A 130 -9.94 -7.03 -3.27
N GLY A 131 -10.25 -7.39 -4.53
CA GLY A 131 -9.61 -6.82 -5.72
C GLY A 131 -10.11 -5.43 -6.07
N LYS A 132 -11.02 -4.88 -5.26
CA LYS A 132 -11.61 -3.54 -5.39
C LYS A 132 -11.06 -2.55 -4.38
N CYS A 133 -10.19 -3.01 -3.48
CA CYS A 133 -9.56 -2.16 -2.48
C CYS A 133 -8.03 -2.30 -2.52
N THR A 134 -7.31 -1.24 -2.14
CA THR A 134 -5.88 -1.30 -1.85
C THR A 134 -5.60 -0.97 -0.39
N GLY A 135 -4.59 -1.62 0.18
CA GLY A 135 -4.19 -1.51 1.57
C GLY A 135 -2.83 -0.86 1.79
N THR A 136 -2.63 -0.41 3.02
CA THR A 136 -1.33 -0.03 3.59
C THR A 136 -1.07 -0.91 4.80
N HIS A 137 0.04 -1.64 4.80
CA HIS A 137 0.40 -2.54 5.89
C HIS A 137 1.65 -2.03 6.60
N LEU A 138 1.58 -1.93 7.92
CA LEU A 138 2.73 -1.60 8.78
C LEU A 138 3.12 -2.83 9.60
N CYS A 139 4.21 -3.49 9.21
CA CYS A 139 4.75 -4.65 9.91
C CYS A 139 5.66 -4.19 11.04
N ARG A 140 5.52 -4.78 12.23
CA ARG A 140 6.45 -4.54 13.37
C ARG A 140 6.95 -5.86 13.90
N GLU A 141 8.25 -5.95 14.13
CA GLU A 141 8.82 -7.12 14.79
C GLU A 141 8.41 -7.17 16.26
N GLN A 142 7.92 -8.33 16.70
CA GLN A 142 7.71 -8.60 18.12
C GLN A 142 9.00 -9.18 18.72
N ALA A 143 9.42 -8.64 19.86
CA ALA A 143 10.53 -9.20 20.61
C ALA A 143 10.10 -10.55 21.21
N THR A 144 10.99 -11.55 21.14
CA THR A 144 10.83 -12.83 21.85
C THR A 144 11.11 -12.62 23.34
N THR A 145 10.11 -12.13 24.07
CA THR A 145 10.11 -12.13 25.54
C THR A 145 8.77 -12.68 26.01
N GLU A 146 8.82 -13.61 26.96
CA GLU A 146 7.70 -14.39 27.49
C GLU A 146 6.40 -13.58 27.64
N TYR A 147 5.32 -14.22 27.21
CA TYR A 147 3.98 -13.70 27.10
C TYR A 147 3.43 -13.29 28.47
N THR A 148 3.30 -11.99 28.73
CA THR A 148 2.27 -11.48 29.63
C THR A 148 1.35 -10.59 28.83
N SER A 149 0.16 -11.11 28.52
CA SER A 149 -0.87 -10.41 27.76
C SER A 149 -1.24 -9.08 28.42
N TYR A 150 -0.98 -7.98 27.71
CA TYR A 150 -1.66 -6.72 27.95
C TYR A 150 -2.14 -6.21 26.58
N THR A 151 -3.42 -6.45 26.30
CA THR A 151 -4.11 -5.82 25.17
C THR A 151 -4.27 -4.34 25.47
N LYS A 152 -3.33 -3.52 24.99
CA LYS A 152 -3.57 -2.09 24.80
C LYS A 152 -4.03 -1.88 23.37
N HIS A 153 -5.30 -1.53 23.25
CA HIS A 153 -5.93 -0.97 22.05
C HIS A 153 -5.07 0.21 21.57
N VAL A 154 -4.67 0.21 20.30
CA VAL A 154 -3.89 1.31 19.70
C VAL A 154 -4.85 2.16 18.87
N GLU A 155 -5.61 3.03 19.52
CA GLU A 155 -6.03 4.28 18.91
C GLU A 155 -4.81 5.21 18.94
N GLY A 156 -4.23 5.51 17.79
CA GLY A 156 -3.16 6.51 17.71
C GLY A 156 -2.02 6.15 16.76
N VAL A 157 -2.31 6.07 15.46
CA VAL A 157 -1.29 6.32 14.42
C VAL A 157 -1.91 7.08 13.23
N HIS A 158 -2.93 7.92 13.48
CA HIS A 158 -3.59 8.68 12.42
C HIS A 158 -3.22 10.18 12.37
N GLN A 159 -2.06 10.59 12.91
CA GLN A 159 -1.66 12.01 12.85
C GLN A 159 -0.22 12.31 12.40
N ASP A 160 0.72 11.35 12.35
CA ASP A 160 2.14 11.71 12.12
C ASP A 160 2.67 11.50 10.69
N VAL A 161 1.88 10.95 9.75
CA VAL A 161 2.28 10.84 8.33
C VAL A 161 1.77 12.03 7.50
N VAL A 162 0.79 12.78 8.01
CA VAL A 162 0.20 13.94 7.32
C VAL A 162 1.05 15.22 7.48
N PHE A 163 1.93 15.30 8.47
CA PHE A 163 2.69 16.54 8.76
C PHE A 163 4.03 16.72 8.03
N CYS A 164 4.51 15.73 7.28
CA CYS A 164 5.81 15.83 6.58
C CYS A 164 5.72 16.33 5.12
N LEU A 165 4.54 16.75 4.64
CA LEU A 165 4.36 17.30 3.29
C LEU A 165 3.90 18.77 3.26
N GLU A 166 3.75 19.43 4.41
CA GLU A 166 3.29 20.83 4.49
C GLU A 166 4.41 21.87 4.58
N HIS A 167 5.67 21.48 4.37
CA HIS A 167 6.80 22.41 4.44
C HIS A 167 7.69 22.30 3.20
N ASP A 168 7.16 22.65 2.02
CA ASP A 168 7.93 23.33 0.96
C ASP A 168 7.08 23.55 -0.31
N HIS A 169 6.01 24.35 -0.21
CA HIS A 169 5.55 25.10 -1.37
C HIS A 169 4.76 26.35 -0.97
N GLU A 170 5.41 27.51 -1.03
CA GLU A 170 4.70 28.76 -1.31
C GLU A 170 4.20 28.68 -2.76
N VAL A 171 2.89 28.77 -2.94
CA VAL A 171 2.27 29.02 -4.25
C VAL A 171 1.60 30.39 -4.13
N GLU A 172 2.13 31.36 -4.88
CA GLU A 172 1.52 32.67 -5.06
C GLU A 172 0.11 32.51 -5.62
N GLY A 173 -0.89 32.96 -4.86
CA GLY A 173 -2.28 32.95 -5.27
C GLY A 173 -2.57 34.04 -6.29
N THR A 174 -3.11 33.65 -7.44
CA THR A 174 -3.87 34.53 -8.32
C THR A 174 -5.35 34.13 -8.22
N GLY A 175 -6.21 35.13 -8.02
CA GLY A 175 -7.58 34.97 -7.56
C GLY A 175 -8.62 34.58 -8.62
N ASP A 176 -9.84 34.39 -8.10
CA ASP A 176 -11.13 34.17 -8.78
C ASP A 176 -11.34 32.79 -9.45
N THR A 177 -12.48 32.10 -9.34
CA THR A 177 -13.84 32.41 -8.86
C THR A 177 -14.62 31.11 -8.56
N GLN A 178 -15.73 31.26 -7.83
CA GLN A 178 -16.96 30.45 -7.81
C GLN A 178 -17.05 29.15 -6.96
N ARG A 179 -17.70 29.34 -5.81
CA ARG A 179 -18.26 28.33 -4.91
C ARG A 179 -19.45 27.60 -5.55
N HIS A 180 -19.46 26.27 -5.48
CA HIS A 180 -20.67 25.47 -5.63
C HIS A 180 -20.87 24.61 -4.38
N THR A 181 -21.95 24.90 -3.65
CA THR A 181 -22.44 24.16 -2.49
C THR A 181 -23.21 22.94 -2.98
N VAL A 182 -22.84 21.73 -2.54
CA VAL A 182 -23.64 20.51 -2.74
C VAL A 182 -24.04 19.96 -1.38
N GLY A 183 -25.35 19.75 -1.23
CA GLY A 183 -26.03 19.50 0.04
C GLY A 183 -25.78 18.14 0.65
N GLU A 184 -25.74 18.16 1.98
CA GLU A 184 -25.70 17.04 2.92
C GLU A 184 -26.93 16.13 2.75
N ARG A 185 -26.72 14.83 2.60
CA ARG A 185 -27.74 13.81 2.91
C ARG A 185 -27.12 12.72 3.77
N THR A 186 -27.80 12.48 4.88
CA THR A 186 -27.52 11.50 5.93
C THR A 186 -27.64 10.07 5.42
N LEU A 187 -26.54 9.31 5.49
CA LEU A 187 -26.52 7.85 5.37
C LEU A 187 -26.55 7.25 6.77
N THR A 188 -27.73 6.79 7.19
CA THR A 188 -27.86 5.78 8.24
C THR A 188 -28.18 4.47 7.53
N ASP A 189 -27.19 3.57 7.43
CA ASP A 189 -27.36 2.13 7.67
C ASP A 189 -26.01 1.41 7.50
N GLY A 190 -25.55 0.82 8.60
CA GLY A 190 -24.65 -0.34 8.73
C GLY A 190 -23.40 -0.43 7.86
N VAL A 191 -22.26 0.06 8.36
CA VAL A 191 -20.94 -0.44 7.93
C VAL A 191 -20.61 -1.63 8.81
N ASP A 192 -20.88 -2.85 8.32
CA ASP A 192 -20.29 -4.06 8.92
C ASP A 192 -18.79 -4.04 8.66
N GLN A 193 -18.03 -3.96 9.75
CA GLN A 193 -16.58 -3.90 9.77
C GLN A 193 -16.02 -5.31 9.59
N GLU A 194 -15.87 -5.77 8.34
CA GLU A 194 -15.17 -7.02 8.04
C GLU A 194 -13.68 -6.79 7.81
N TYR A 195 -12.87 -7.38 8.69
CA TYR A 195 -11.41 -7.39 8.65
C TYR A 195 -10.92 -8.14 7.40
N CYS A 196 -10.36 -7.41 6.43
CA CYS A 196 -9.62 -8.02 5.31
C CYS A 196 -8.18 -8.30 5.76
N GLY A 197 -7.98 -9.41 6.48
CA GLY A 197 -6.66 -9.93 6.84
C GLY A 197 -6.19 -10.94 5.80
N SER A 198 -5.57 -10.50 4.70
CA SER A 198 -4.94 -11.45 3.77
C SER A 198 -3.83 -10.79 2.96
N CYS A 199 -2.65 -10.60 3.58
CA CYS A 199 -1.33 -10.75 2.93
C CYS A 199 -0.25 -10.53 4.00
N CYS A 200 0.19 -11.59 4.68
CA CYS A 200 1.40 -11.54 5.51
C CYS A 200 1.91 -12.96 5.74
N ASN A 201 2.63 -13.51 4.76
CA ASN A 201 3.47 -14.69 4.92
C ASN A 201 4.77 -14.46 4.14
N ARG A 202 5.62 -13.53 4.59
CA ARG A 202 7.00 -13.45 4.08
C ARG A 202 8.06 -12.78 4.97
N CYS A 203 7.75 -12.39 6.21
CA CYS A 203 8.78 -11.85 7.14
C CYS A 203 9.69 -12.90 7.81
N ARG A 204 9.93 -14.09 7.22
CA ARG A 204 10.62 -15.19 7.91
C ARG A 204 11.98 -15.63 7.37
N GLU A 205 12.50 -15.01 6.32
CA GLU A 205 13.82 -15.38 5.77
C GLU A 205 14.63 -14.12 5.41
N SER A 206 15.36 -13.59 6.38
CA SER A 206 16.52 -12.67 6.19
C SER A 206 17.34 -12.61 7.48
#